data_AF-A0A9D6E4Y0-F1
#
_entry.id   AF-A0A9D6E4Y0-F1
#
_cell.length_a   1.000
_cell.length_b   1.000
_cell.length_c   1.000
_cell.angle_alpha   90.00
_cell.angle_beta   90.00
_cell.angle_gamma   90.00
#
_symmetry.space_group_name_H-M   'P 1'
#
loop_
_entity.id
_entity.type
_entity.pdbx_description
1 polymer ?
#
loop_
_entity_poly.entity_id
_entity_poly.type
_entity_poly.pdbx_seq_one_letter_code
_entity_poly.pdbx_strand_id
1 'polypeptide(L)'
;MKSFATKSVLSLVLLTLIALSGSALAIGGLSNDRAVEAQEAAKIRLEGAKLKACENREKAINNILDRLAKRGERRLNVYSTIADRVQAFYEKKGLSLSNYDALLADVNDKKVAAQAAVDEIKAADDVDFACDGTDPKGAVAGFKEDLKAEINALHAYQQSIKDLIVAIKTSISSLNQTNGGSGEGEE
;
A
#
# COMPACT_ATOMS: atom_id res chain seq x y z
N MET A 1 -27.46 -36.41 -1.54
CA MET A 1 -28.59 -37.28 -1.94
C MET A 1 -29.89 -36.62 -1.49
N LYS A 2 -30.97 -36.75 -2.29
CA LYS A 2 -32.29 -36.07 -2.25
C LYS A 2 -32.26 -34.72 -2.99
N SER A 3 -32.53 -34.62 -4.29
CA SER A 3 -33.59 -35.18 -5.16
C SER A 3 -35.00 -34.89 -4.64
N PHE A 4 -35.62 -33.86 -5.21
CA PHE A 4 -37.07 -33.67 -5.25
C PHE A 4 -37.44 -33.15 -6.64
N ALA A 5 -37.75 -34.09 -7.52
CA ALA A 5 -38.66 -33.87 -8.63
C ALA A 5 -40.07 -34.20 -8.13
N THR A 6 -41.09 -33.43 -8.53
CA THR A 6 -42.30 -33.91 -9.24
C THR A 6 -43.41 -32.84 -9.32
N LYS A 7 -43.84 -32.59 -10.57
CA LYS A 7 -45.23 -32.53 -11.08
C LYS A 7 -46.18 -31.43 -10.58
N SER A 8 -46.74 -30.64 -11.51
CA SER A 8 -48.17 -30.80 -11.88
C SER A 8 -48.68 -29.79 -12.93
N VAL A 9 -49.23 -30.37 -14.01
CA VAL A 9 -50.56 -30.10 -14.62
C VAL A 9 -50.78 -28.69 -15.22
N LEU A 10 -50.68 -28.53 -16.54
CA LEU A 10 -51.74 -28.77 -17.54
C LEU A 10 -52.97 -27.87 -17.30
N SER A 11 -53.00 -26.70 -17.92
CA SER A 11 -54.26 -26.02 -18.25
C SER A 11 -54.15 -25.47 -19.67
N LEU A 12 -54.75 -26.22 -20.58
CA LEU A 12 -54.97 -25.93 -21.98
C LEU A 12 -56.39 -25.35 -22.08
N VAL A 13 -56.59 -24.44 -23.05
CA VAL A 13 -57.90 -24.01 -23.61
C VAL A 13 -58.60 -22.85 -22.87
N LEU A 14 -58.52 -21.64 -23.44
CA LEU A 14 -59.68 -21.12 -24.18
C LEU A 14 -59.24 -20.06 -25.20
N LEU A 15 -59.36 -20.47 -26.45
CA LEU A 15 -59.29 -19.64 -27.64
C LEU A 15 -60.62 -18.85 -27.72
N THR A 16 -60.59 -17.52 -27.64
CA THR A 16 -61.68 -16.68 -28.15
C THR A 16 -61.11 -15.70 -29.15
N LEU A 17 -61.36 -16.02 -30.43
CA LEU A 17 -61.34 -15.08 -31.54
C LEU A 17 -62.30 -13.92 -31.22
N ILE A 18 -61.80 -12.69 -31.22
CA ILE A 18 -62.57 -11.51 -31.59
C ILE A 18 -61.85 -10.89 -32.77
N ALA A 19 -62.49 -10.96 -33.93
CA ALA A 19 -62.06 -10.34 -35.16
C ALA A 19 -62.84 -9.04 -35.39
N LEU A 20 -62.16 -8.09 -36.04
CA LEU A 20 -62.65 -6.87 -36.71
C LEU A 20 -63.19 -5.73 -35.83
N SER A 21 -62.42 -4.66 -35.72
CA SER A 21 -62.69 -3.42 -36.47
C SER A 21 -61.70 -2.31 -36.09
N GLY A 22 -61.28 -1.53 -37.07
CA GLY A 22 -60.61 -0.25 -36.84
C GLY A 22 -59.15 -0.20 -37.27
N SER A 23 -58.92 0.07 -38.55
CA SER A 23 -57.72 0.74 -39.03
C SER A 23 -57.60 2.10 -38.34
N ALA A 24 -56.85 2.18 -37.24
CA ALA A 24 -56.39 3.42 -36.65
C ALA A 24 -54.89 3.54 -36.93
N LEU A 25 -54.54 4.63 -37.61
CA LEU A 25 -53.18 4.98 -38.01
C LEU A 25 -52.18 4.84 -36.86
N ALA A 26 -51.14 4.05 -37.11
CA ALA A 26 -49.90 4.06 -36.36
C ALA A 26 -49.20 5.42 -36.53
N ILE A 27 -49.42 6.36 -35.60
CA ILE A 27 -48.61 7.59 -35.45
C ILE A 27 -47.95 7.65 -34.06
N GLY A 28 -48.05 6.57 -33.25
CA GLY A 28 -47.49 6.52 -31.88
C GLY A 28 -46.15 5.80 -31.69
N GLY A 29 -45.61 5.10 -32.70
CA GLY A 29 -44.43 4.22 -32.53
C GLY A 29 -43.06 4.91 -32.56
N LEU A 30 -42.88 5.92 -33.41
CA LEU A 30 -41.57 6.56 -33.66
C LEU A 30 -41.01 7.37 -32.48
N SER A 31 -41.85 7.82 -31.54
CA SER A 31 -41.40 8.56 -30.36
C SER A 31 -40.89 7.64 -29.25
N ASN A 32 -41.43 6.43 -29.14
CA ASN A 32 -41.03 5.47 -28.11
C ASN A 32 -39.70 4.79 -28.48
N ASP A 33 -39.51 4.42 -29.75
CA ASP A 33 -38.27 3.78 -30.22
C ASP A 33 -37.06 4.73 -30.09
N ARG A 34 -37.22 6.01 -30.44
CA ARG A 34 -36.16 7.02 -30.25
C ARG A 34 -35.83 7.28 -28.77
N ALA A 35 -36.80 7.16 -27.88
CA ALA A 35 -36.58 7.32 -26.44
C ALA A 35 -35.79 6.13 -25.87
N VAL A 36 -36.08 4.91 -26.33
CA VAL A 36 -35.33 3.69 -25.97
C VAL A 36 -33.90 3.75 -26.51
N GLU A 37 -33.70 4.11 -27.79
CA GLU A 37 -32.37 4.28 -28.39
C GLU A 37 -31.54 5.35 -27.68
N ALA A 38 -32.14 6.50 -27.35
CA ALA A 38 -31.47 7.55 -26.59
C ALA A 38 -31.08 7.08 -25.17
N GLN A 39 -31.93 6.26 -24.53
CA GLN A 39 -31.66 5.69 -23.21
C GLN A 39 -30.51 4.66 -23.27
N GLU A 40 -30.46 3.83 -24.30
CA GLU A 40 -29.38 2.86 -24.50
C GLU A 40 -28.04 3.54 -24.83
N ALA A 41 -28.04 4.53 -25.73
CA ALA A 41 -26.86 5.33 -26.02
C ALA A 41 -26.34 6.09 -24.78
N ALA A 42 -27.25 6.58 -23.93
CA ALA A 42 -26.89 7.20 -22.66
C ALA A 42 -26.28 6.20 -21.67
N LYS A 43 -26.80 4.97 -21.59
CA LYS A 43 -26.23 3.88 -20.75
C LYS A 43 -24.82 3.52 -21.22
N ILE A 44 -24.63 3.31 -22.52
CA ILE A 44 -23.32 2.98 -23.11
C ILE A 44 -22.30 4.10 -22.82
N ARG A 45 -22.68 5.36 -23.00
CA ARG A 45 -21.80 6.51 -22.66
C ARG A 45 -21.45 6.55 -21.18
N LEU A 46 -22.41 6.27 -20.32
CA LEU A 46 -22.21 6.30 -18.87
C LEU A 46 -21.33 5.13 -18.40
N GLU A 47 -21.47 3.96 -18.99
CA GLU A 47 -20.60 2.80 -18.77
C GLU A 47 -19.17 3.08 -19.25
N GLY A 48 -18.99 3.63 -20.45
CA GLY A 48 -17.67 4.04 -20.95
C GLY A 48 -17.02 5.13 -20.09
N ALA A 49 -17.81 6.10 -19.59
CA ALA A 49 -17.31 7.13 -18.68
C ALA A 49 -16.90 6.55 -17.30
N LYS A 50 -17.66 5.58 -16.78
CA LYS A 50 -17.34 4.87 -15.54
C LYS A 50 -16.06 4.05 -15.68
N LEU A 51 -15.91 3.31 -16.78
CA LEU A 51 -14.71 2.53 -17.07
C LEU A 51 -13.47 3.43 -17.11
N LYS A 52 -13.53 4.50 -17.91
CA LYS A 52 -12.43 5.48 -18.00
C LYS A 52 -12.13 6.14 -16.65
N ALA A 53 -13.14 6.44 -15.84
CA ALA A 53 -12.93 6.98 -14.49
C ALA A 53 -12.24 5.97 -13.58
N CYS A 54 -12.53 4.68 -13.74
CA CYS A 54 -11.87 3.62 -13.00
C CYS A 54 -10.41 3.45 -13.44
N GLU A 55 -10.13 3.31 -14.73
CA GLU A 55 -8.76 3.14 -15.28
C GLU A 55 -7.82 4.28 -14.84
N ASN A 56 -8.33 5.51 -14.81
CA ASN A 56 -7.57 6.66 -14.32
C ASN A 56 -7.25 6.55 -12.82
N ARG A 57 -8.16 5.99 -12.02
CA ARG A 57 -7.94 5.77 -10.57
C ARG A 57 -6.98 4.62 -10.33
N GLU A 58 -7.14 3.52 -11.06
CA GLU A 58 -6.22 2.39 -11.09
C GLU A 58 -4.79 2.86 -11.34
N LYS A 59 -4.57 3.57 -12.45
CA LYS A 59 -3.27 4.15 -12.75
C LYS A 59 -2.76 5.07 -11.64
N ALA A 60 -3.62 5.90 -11.06
CA ALA A 60 -3.22 6.78 -9.97
C ALA A 60 -2.81 6.01 -8.70
N ILE A 61 -3.53 4.93 -8.39
CA ILE A 61 -3.26 4.04 -7.25
C ILE A 61 -1.92 3.33 -7.46
N ASN A 62 -1.70 2.67 -8.60
CA ASN A 62 -0.46 1.94 -8.85
C ASN A 62 0.76 2.90 -8.82
N ASN A 63 0.61 4.12 -9.35
CA ASN A 63 1.65 5.16 -9.21
C ASN A 63 1.89 5.62 -7.76
N ILE A 64 0.90 5.51 -6.87
CA ILE A 64 1.08 5.79 -5.44
C ILE A 64 1.85 4.65 -4.79
N LEU A 65 1.49 3.39 -5.07
CA LEU A 65 2.14 2.20 -4.51
C LEU A 65 3.64 2.18 -4.86
N ASP A 66 3.99 2.29 -6.14
CA ASP A 66 5.38 2.33 -6.63
C ASP A 66 6.20 3.43 -5.96
N ARG A 67 5.62 4.64 -5.82
CA ARG A 67 6.32 5.77 -5.18
C ARG A 67 6.58 5.53 -3.70
N LEU A 68 5.69 4.80 -3.02
CA LEU A 68 5.85 4.45 -1.61
C LEU A 68 6.91 3.36 -1.44
N ALA A 69 6.87 2.30 -2.24
CA ALA A 69 7.89 1.25 -2.25
C ALA A 69 9.30 1.83 -2.47
N LYS A 70 9.46 2.68 -3.49
CA LYS A 70 10.73 3.39 -3.76
C LYS A 70 11.13 4.34 -2.62
N ARG A 71 10.18 4.90 -1.87
CA ARG A 71 10.48 5.77 -0.73
C ARG A 71 11.05 4.96 0.43
N GLY A 72 10.47 3.80 0.74
CA GLY A 72 10.97 2.89 1.76
C GLY A 72 12.41 2.48 1.53
N GLU A 73 12.70 2.01 0.32
CA GLU A 73 14.05 1.61 -0.11
C GLU A 73 15.07 2.74 0.02
N ARG A 74 14.74 3.96 -0.44
CA ARG A 74 15.63 5.11 -0.29
C ARG A 74 15.94 5.42 1.17
N ARG A 75 14.95 5.35 2.06
CA ARG A 75 15.16 5.59 3.50
C ARG A 75 16.06 4.52 4.11
N LEU A 76 15.81 3.25 3.78
CA LEU A 76 16.60 2.13 4.26
C LEU A 76 18.08 2.25 3.84
N ASN A 77 18.34 2.65 2.60
CA ASN A 77 19.70 2.88 2.11
C ASN A 77 20.40 4.03 2.87
N VAL A 78 19.70 5.16 3.07
CA VAL A 78 20.24 6.29 3.85
C VAL A 78 20.59 5.86 5.27
N TYR A 79 19.71 5.14 5.95
CA TYR A 79 19.96 4.66 7.31
C TYR A 79 21.11 3.66 7.37
N SER A 80 21.17 2.72 6.41
CA SER A 80 22.29 1.77 6.29
C SER A 80 23.63 2.49 6.11
N THR A 81 23.68 3.46 5.19
CA THR A 81 24.88 4.28 4.97
C THR A 81 25.32 5.02 6.23
N ILE A 82 24.37 5.52 7.05
CA ILE A 82 24.70 6.18 8.31
C ILE A 82 25.25 5.16 9.31
N ALA A 83 24.60 4.00 9.47
CA ALA A 83 25.05 2.94 10.37
C ALA A 83 26.49 2.49 10.04
N ASP A 84 26.79 2.24 8.76
CA ASP A 84 28.11 1.82 8.28
C ASP A 84 29.17 2.89 8.60
N ARG A 85 28.86 4.18 8.39
CA ARG A 85 29.76 5.29 8.71
C ARG A 85 30.01 5.43 10.20
N VAL A 86 28.99 5.19 11.03
CA VAL A 86 29.09 5.25 12.50
C VAL A 86 29.96 4.10 13.03
N GLN A 87 29.76 2.90 12.51
CA GLN A 87 30.60 1.74 12.83
C GLN A 87 32.05 1.98 12.42
N ALA A 88 32.30 2.38 11.17
CA ALA A 88 33.65 2.67 10.70
C ALA A 88 34.33 3.79 11.51
N PHE A 89 33.58 4.79 11.96
CA PHE A 89 34.10 5.84 12.83
C PHE A 89 34.49 5.30 14.21
N TYR A 90 33.66 4.46 14.82
CA TYR A 90 33.95 3.82 16.12
C TYR A 90 35.25 3.00 16.05
N GLU A 91 35.36 2.13 15.05
CA GLU A 91 36.54 1.29 14.80
C GLU A 91 37.80 2.13 14.55
N LYS A 92 37.72 3.13 13.66
CA LYS A 92 38.84 4.01 13.33
C LYS A 92 39.34 4.82 14.53
N LYS A 93 38.45 5.19 15.45
CA LYS A 93 38.80 5.95 16.65
C LYS A 93 39.33 5.07 17.79
N GLY A 94 39.28 3.75 17.66
CA GLY A 94 39.72 2.83 18.71
C GLY A 94 38.96 3.04 20.02
N LEU A 95 37.68 3.40 19.93
CA LEU A 95 36.86 3.66 21.10
C LEU A 95 36.54 2.34 21.81
N SER A 96 36.35 2.44 23.13
CA SER A 96 35.88 1.33 23.94
C SER A 96 34.61 1.77 24.65
N LEU A 97 33.50 1.10 24.31
CA LEU A 97 32.20 1.32 24.92
C LEU A 97 31.65 -0.06 25.35
N SER A 98 31.38 -0.22 26.65
CA SER A 98 31.02 -1.50 27.25
C SER A 98 29.73 -2.13 26.71
N ASN A 99 28.80 -1.31 26.23
CA ASN A 99 27.53 -1.75 25.64
C ASN A 99 27.50 -1.61 24.10
N TYR A 100 28.65 -1.42 23.45
CA TYR A 100 28.71 -1.23 22.00
C TYR A 100 28.11 -2.41 21.23
N ASP A 101 28.51 -3.64 21.56
CA ASP A 101 28.06 -4.84 20.85
C ASP A 101 26.55 -5.03 20.95
N ALA A 102 25.96 -4.70 22.11
CA ALA A 102 24.51 -4.75 22.29
C ALA A 102 23.78 -3.69 21.45
N LEU A 103 24.32 -2.47 21.35
CA LEU A 103 23.76 -1.42 20.51
C LEU A 103 23.89 -1.76 19.02
N LEU A 104 25.02 -2.33 18.60
CA LEU A 104 25.23 -2.77 17.23
C LEU A 104 24.31 -3.94 16.86
N ALA A 105 24.10 -4.88 17.78
CA ALA A 105 23.13 -5.97 17.61
C ALA A 105 21.71 -5.42 17.40
N ASP A 106 21.25 -4.48 18.24
CA ASP A 106 19.93 -3.86 18.05
C ASP A 106 19.83 -3.10 16.71
N VAL A 107 20.87 -2.37 16.31
CA VAL A 107 20.92 -1.72 14.98
C VAL A 107 20.75 -2.75 13.84
N ASN A 108 21.43 -3.90 13.93
CA ASN A 108 21.33 -4.96 12.92
C ASN A 108 19.95 -5.63 12.92
N ASP A 109 19.39 -5.93 14.09
CA ASP A 109 18.06 -6.52 14.22
C ASP A 109 16.98 -5.59 13.62
N LYS A 110 17.06 -4.28 13.92
CA LYS A 110 16.14 -3.30 13.34
C LYS A 110 16.36 -3.09 11.85
N LYS A 111 17.60 -3.21 11.34
CA LYS A 111 17.89 -3.19 9.90
C LYS A 111 17.19 -4.33 9.18
N VAL A 112 17.30 -5.55 9.72
CA VAL A 112 16.64 -6.75 9.16
C VAL A 112 15.12 -6.58 9.17
N ALA A 113 14.54 -6.12 10.29
CA ALA A 113 13.11 -5.87 10.37
C ALA A 113 12.63 -4.79 9.39
N ALA A 114 13.39 -3.71 9.23
CA ALA A 114 13.09 -2.66 8.26
C ALA A 114 13.21 -3.14 6.81
N GLN A 115 14.22 -3.95 6.49
CA GLN A 115 14.38 -4.57 5.17
C GLN A 115 13.18 -5.47 4.85
N ALA A 116 12.79 -6.37 5.76
CA ALA A 116 11.64 -7.23 5.58
C ALA A 116 10.34 -6.44 5.32
N ALA A 117 10.09 -5.38 6.08
CA ALA A 117 8.90 -4.55 5.88
C ALA A 117 8.90 -3.76 4.57
N VAL A 118 10.07 -3.31 4.09
CA VAL A 118 10.22 -2.67 2.77
C VAL A 118 10.01 -3.68 1.65
N ASP A 119 10.51 -4.91 1.80
CA ASP A 119 10.34 -5.97 0.82
C ASP A 119 8.89 -6.43 0.71
N GLU A 120 8.14 -6.45 1.82
CA GLU A 120 6.70 -6.71 1.81
C GLU A 120 5.93 -5.67 0.97
N ILE A 121 6.26 -4.38 1.13
CA ILE A 121 5.63 -3.30 0.35
C ILE A 121 5.99 -3.38 -1.13
N LYS A 122 7.22 -3.78 -1.46
CA LYS A 122 7.63 -4.01 -2.85
C LYS A 122 6.89 -5.19 -3.46
N ALA A 123 6.71 -6.28 -2.72
CA ALA A 123 5.92 -7.43 -3.17
C ALA A 123 4.44 -7.06 -3.33
N ALA A 124 3.92 -6.15 -2.50
CA ALA A 124 2.56 -5.64 -2.63
C ALA A 124 2.36 -4.70 -3.83
N ASP A 125 3.43 -4.11 -4.39
CA ASP A 125 3.38 -3.34 -5.64
C ASP A 125 3.01 -4.22 -6.84
N ASP A 126 3.21 -5.54 -6.75
CA ASP A 126 2.76 -6.52 -7.75
C ASP A 126 1.26 -6.82 -7.66
N VAL A 127 0.56 -6.34 -6.61
CA VAL A 127 -0.90 -6.48 -6.47
C VAL A 127 -1.57 -5.36 -7.27
N ASP A 128 -1.73 -5.59 -8.57
CA ASP A 128 -2.37 -4.65 -9.49
C ASP A 128 -3.80 -4.34 -9.02
N PHE A 129 -4.08 -3.08 -8.70
CA PHE A 129 -5.45 -2.61 -8.52
C PHE A 129 -6.14 -2.69 -9.87
N ALA A 130 -7.06 -3.63 -10.06
CA ALA A 130 -7.79 -3.78 -11.32
C ALA A 130 -9.24 -3.30 -11.18
N CYS A 131 -9.72 -2.57 -12.18
CA CYS A 131 -11.10 -2.10 -12.26
C CYS A 131 -12.19 -3.18 -12.29
N ASP A 132 -11.82 -4.40 -12.64
CA ASP A 132 -12.66 -5.61 -12.63
C ASP A 132 -12.37 -6.53 -11.42
N GLY A 133 -11.52 -6.09 -10.49
CA GLY A 133 -11.17 -6.84 -9.29
C GLY A 133 -12.36 -7.10 -8.37
N THR A 134 -12.34 -8.24 -7.68
CA THR A 134 -13.42 -8.69 -6.79
C THR A 134 -13.45 -7.95 -5.45
N ASP A 135 -12.30 -7.45 -4.96
CA ASP A 135 -12.22 -6.64 -3.74
C ASP A 135 -11.10 -5.56 -3.77
N PRO A 136 -11.27 -4.49 -4.58
CA PRO A 136 -10.32 -3.38 -4.64
C PRO A 136 -10.18 -2.61 -3.31
N LYS A 137 -11.17 -2.69 -2.41
CA LYS A 137 -11.12 -1.98 -1.11
C LYS A 137 -10.28 -2.75 -0.10
N GLY A 138 -10.39 -4.07 -0.06
CA GLY A 138 -9.59 -4.94 0.79
C GLY A 138 -8.10 -4.83 0.45
N ALA A 139 -7.74 -4.85 -0.83
CA ALA A 139 -6.35 -4.68 -1.28
C ALA A 139 -5.72 -3.37 -0.78
N VAL A 140 -6.47 -2.26 -0.88
CA VAL A 140 -6.01 -0.95 -0.38
C VAL A 140 -5.94 -0.91 1.15
N ALA A 141 -6.80 -1.64 1.86
CA ALA A 141 -6.75 -1.73 3.32
C ALA A 141 -5.51 -2.49 3.79
N GLY A 142 -5.22 -3.66 3.19
CA GLY A 142 -4.01 -4.43 3.47
C GLY A 142 -2.74 -3.61 3.24
N PHE A 143 -2.62 -3.00 2.05
CA PHE A 143 -1.47 -2.16 1.73
C PHE A 143 -1.25 -1.01 2.74
N LYS A 144 -2.32 -0.43 3.31
CA LYS A 144 -2.20 0.61 4.35
C LYS A 144 -1.64 0.07 5.67
N GLU A 145 -2.01 -1.15 6.03
CA GLU A 145 -1.49 -1.82 7.22
C GLU A 145 -0.01 -2.14 7.05
N ASP A 146 0.36 -2.68 5.89
CA ASP A 146 1.75 -2.94 5.51
C ASP A 146 2.58 -1.66 5.52
N LEU A 147 2.04 -0.57 4.97
CA LEU A 147 2.74 0.72 4.91
C LEU A 147 2.98 1.27 6.33
N LYS A 148 2.02 1.06 7.23
CA LYS A 148 2.18 1.44 8.64
C LYS A 148 3.26 0.60 9.32
N ALA A 149 3.33 -0.70 9.03
CA ALA A 149 4.38 -1.58 9.52
C ALA A 149 5.76 -1.14 9.01
N GLU A 150 5.89 -0.82 7.73
CA GLU A 150 7.10 -0.29 7.10
C GLU A 150 7.57 1.00 7.79
N ILE A 151 6.66 1.97 7.97
CA ILE A 151 6.96 3.24 8.63
C ILE A 151 7.51 3.01 10.05
N ASN A 152 6.87 2.12 10.81
CA ASN A 152 7.27 1.81 12.18
C ASN A 152 8.65 1.12 12.22
N ALA A 153 8.90 0.16 11.33
CA ALA A 153 10.17 -0.55 11.25
C ALA A 153 11.32 0.40 10.87
N LEU A 154 11.12 1.26 9.87
CA LEU A 154 12.08 2.29 9.49
C LEU A 154 12.34 3.30 10.61
N HIS A 155 11.33 3.66 11.40
CA HIS A 155 11.50 4.54 12.56
C HIS A 155 12.29 3.86 13.68
N ALA A 156 12.01 2.59 13.96
CA ALA A 156 12.75 1.81 14.95
C ALA A 156 14.24 1.69 14.55
N TYR A 157 14.52 1.44 13.27
CA TYR A 157 15.89 1.40 12.77
C TYR A 157 16.59 2.76 12.85
N GLN A 158 15.89 3.84 12.51
CA GLN A 158 16.44 5.19 12.68
C GLN A 158 16.77 5.47 14.16
N GLN A 159 15.92 5.03 15.08
CA GLN A 159 16.10 5.28 16.50
C GLN A 159 17.31 4.51 17.05
N SER A 160 17.47 3.23 16.72
CA SER A 160 18.63 2.45 17.18
C SER A 160 19.96 3.03 16.68
N ILE A 161 20.00 3.53 15.43
CA ILE A 161 21.17 4.27 14.91
C ILE A 161 21.45 5.52 15.74
N LYS A 162 20.42 6.30 16.11
CA LYS A 162 20.59 7.50 16.95
C LYS A 162 21.12 7.14 18.33
N ASP A 163 20.61 6.08 18.93
CA ASP A 163 21.03 5.62 20.26
C ASP A 163 22.51 5.20 20.24
N LEU A 164 22.93 4.48 19.19
CA LEU A 164 24.35 4.17 18.96
C LEU A 164 25.21 5.45 18.82
N ILE A 165 24.78 6.41 18.01
CA ILE A 165 25.51 7.69 17.83
C ILE A 165 25.65 8.44 19.16
N VAL A 166 24.58 8.51 19.95
CA VAL A 166 24.58 9.20 21.24
C VAL A 166 25.52 8.51 22.22
N ALA A 167 25.52 7.19 22.28
CA ALA A 167 26.42 6.43 23.15
C ALA A 167 27.90 6.67 22.78
N ILE A 168 28.22 6.61 21.47
CA ILE A 168 29.57 6.90 20.96
C ILE A 168 29.99 8.34 21.28
N LYS A 169 29.12 9.32 21.04
CA LYS A 169 29.40 10.73 21.34
C LYS A 169 29.67 10.94 22.84
N THR A 170 28.87 10.30 23.70
CA THR A 170 29.00 10.39 25.16
C THR A 170 30.35 9.81 25.60
N SER A 171 30.74 8.64 25.07
CA SER A 171 32.06 8.04 25.32
C SER A 171 33.22 8.99 24.96
N ILE A 172 33.16 9.65 23.80
CA ILE A 172 34.19 10.63 23.39
C ILE A 172 34.26 11.83 24.32
N SER A 173 33.11 12.37 24.73
CA SER A 173 33.07 13.52 25.65
C SER A 173 33.66 13.18 27.02
N SER A 174 33.51 11.96 27.50
CA SER A 174 34.16 11.49 28.74
C SER A 174 35.69 11.39 28.60
N LEU A 175 36.19 10.86 27.48
CA LEU A 175 37.63 10.74 27.21
C LEU A 175 38.34 12.10 27.16
N ASN A 176 37.69 13.12 26.61
CA ASN A 176 38.27 14.47 26.51
C ASN A 176 38.37 15.18 27.87
N GLN A 177 37.48 14.87 28.82
CA GLN A 177 37.52 15.47 30.17
C GLN A 177 38.61 14.86 31.05
N THR A 178 38.90 13.56 30.90
CA THR A 178 40.00 12.89 31.60
C THR A 178 41.38 13.37 31.15
N ASN A 179 41.52 13.89 29.93
CA ASN A 179 42.80 14.32 29.37
C ASN A 179 43.11 15.82 29.57
N GLY A 180 42.17 16.60 30.11
CA GLY A 180 42.30 18.06 30.30
C GLY A 180 42.55 18.52 31.73
N GLY A 181 42.72 17.60 32.69
CA GLY A 181 42.70 17.89 34.13
C GLY A 181 44.04 17.87 34.87
N SER A 182 45.19 17.82 34.18
CA SER A 182 46.52 17.84 34.83
C SER A 182 47.26 19.15 34.50
N GLY A 183 46.95 20.18 35.28
CA GLY A 183 47.61 21.48 35.27
C GLY A 183 47.38 22.20 36.59
N GLU A 184 47.54 21.49 37.71
CA GLU A 184 47.67 22.11 39.03
C GLU A 184 49.08 22.67 39.18
N GLY A 185 49.14 23.93 39.61
CA GLY A 185 50.36 24.69 39.80
C GLY A 185 51.19 24.18 40.96
N GLU A 186 52.50 24.16 40.73
CA GLU A 186 53.52 24.18 41.77
C GLU A 186 53.84 25.66 42.05
N GLU A 187 53.59 26.09 43.29
CA GLU A 187 54.18 27.28 43.90
C GLU A 187 55.16 26.83 44.99
#